data_AF-A0A7S2UL46-F1
#
_entry.id   AF-A0A7S2UL46-F1
#
_cell.length_a   1.000
_cell.length_b   1.000
_cell.length_c   1.000
_cell.angle_alpha   90.00
_cell.angle_beta   90.00
_cell.angle_gamma   90.00
#
_symmetry.space_group_name_H-M   'P 1'
#
loop_
_entity.id
_entity.type
_entity.pdbx_description
1 polymer ?
#
loop_
_entity_poly.entity_id
_entity_poly.type
_entity_poly.pdbx_seq_one_letter_code
_entity_poly.pdbx_strand_id
1 'polypeptide(L)'
;AQLAVPYHGRFANGRLEQWLEGYRALEVHEMGQSMYSQPIFSRMARLHQFQLPVSLSSSSSSSTQPSMWSQLDSWMEQAQSISHYTTPGDDDRAARLLNLPNICEEIYWLKHDVVPEKAKVAFCHNDLLAGNIMVQTTTTSSLSETDENGMVQLIDFEYGGVNYAAFD
;
A
#
# COMPACT_ATOMS: atom_id res chain seq x y z
N ALA A 1 -8.51 17.87 -3.32
CA ALA A 1 -9.34 16.67 -3.36
C ALA A 1 -8.90 15.73 -2.25
N GLN A 2 -9.84 15.12 -1.53
CA GLN A 2 -9.55 14.24 -0.41
C GLN A 2 -9.04 12.88 -0.93
N LEU A 3 -7.93 12.36 -0.40
CA LEU A 3 -7.32 11.08 -0.83
C LEU A 3 -7.78 9.89 0.02
N ALA A 4 -7.91 10.10 1.32
CA ALA A 4 -8.34 9.09 2.28
C ALA A 4 -9.57 9.57 3.04
N VAL A 5 -10.28 8.62 3.66
CA VAL A 5 -11.40 8.93 4.56
C VAL A 5 -10.96 9.85 5.71
N PRO A 6 -11.85 10.71 6.23
CA PRO A 6 -11.57 11.50 7.41
C PRO A 6 -11.05 10.63 8.55
N TYR A 7 -9.93 11.07 9.10
CA TYR A 7 -9.28 10.48 10.24
C TYR A 7 -9.67 11.24 11.49
N HIS A 8 -10.21 10.55 12.50
CA HIS A 8 -10.70 11.17 13.72
C HIS A 8 -9.73 11.00 14.90
N GLY A 9 -8.90 9.94 14.92
CA GLY A 9 -7.88 9.78 15.94
C GLY A 9 -7.22 8.39 16.00
N ARG A 10 -6.12 8.30 16.74
CA ARG A 10 -5.41 7.04 17.06
C ARG A 10 -5.50 6.75 18.55
N PHE A 11 -5.52 5.47 18.86
CA PHE A 11 -5.30 4.93 20.20
C PHE A 11 -4.12 3.95 20.16
N ALA A 12 -3.68 3.48 21.32
CA ALA A 12 -2.56 2.53 21.41
C ALA A 12 -2.82 1.23 20.61
N ASN A 13 -4.08 0.84 20.45
CA ASN A 13 -4.50 -0.42 19.85
C ASN A 13 -5.40 -0.26 18.61
N GLY A 14 -5.47 0.93 18.01
CA GLY A 14 -6.34 1.13 16.85
C GLY A 14 -6.51 2.59 16.44
N ARG A 15 -7.50 2.83 15.57
CA ARG A 15 -7.82 4.15 15.02
C ARG A 15 -9.32 4.31 14.79
N LEU A 16 -9.78 5.56 14.72
CA LEU A 16 -11.15 5.93 14.36
C LEU A 16 -11.11 6.70 13.04
N GLU A 17 -11.90 6.24 12.07
CA GLU A 17 -12.02 6.80 10.73
C GLU A 17 -13.49 6.82 10.28
N GLN A 18 -13.81 7.62 9.27
CA GLN A 18 -15.17 7.76 8.79
C GLN A 18 -15.68 6.44 8.16
N TRP A 19 -16.92 6.07 8.49
CA TRP A 19 -17.64 5.01 7.79
C TRP A 19 -18.04 5.44 6.37
N LEU A 20 -17.85 4.55 5.39
CA LEU A 20 -18.20 4.76 4.00
C LEU A 20 -19.60 4.20 3.69
N GLU A 21 -20.63 5.03 3.89
CA GLU A 21 -22.01 4.64 3.61
C GLU A 21 -22.25 4.45 2.10
N GLY A 22 -22.88 3.34 1.72
CA GLY A 22 -23.20 3.02 0.32
C GLY A 22 -22.03 2.45 -0.49
N TYR A 23 -20.90 2.13 0.14
CA TYR A 23 -19.76 1.47 -0.50
C TYR A 23 -19.67 0.00 -0.12
N ARG A 24 -19.04 -0.79 -1.00
CA ARG A 24 -18.56 -2.14 -0.70
C ARG A 24 -17.12 -2.30 -1.15
N ALA A 25 -16.42 -3.28 -0.61
CA ALA A 25 -15.14 -3.69 -1.17
C ALA A 25 -15.33 -4.25 -2.59
N LEU A 26 -14.38 -3.93 -3.46
CA LEU A 26 -14.29 -4.52 -4.79
C LEU A 26 -13.95 -6.00 -4.67
N GLU A 27 -14.44 -6.81 -5.60
CA GLU A 27 -14.06 -8.22 -5.70
C GLU A 27 -12.90 -8.41 -6.68
N VAL A 28 -12.08 -9.44 -6.46
CA VAL A 28 -10.89 -9.72 -7.29
C VAL A 28 -11.24 -9.84 -8.78
N HIS A 29 -12.36 -10.50 -9.10
CA HIS A 29 -12.80 -10.69 -10.48
C HIS A 29 -13.31 -9.40 -11.16
N GLU A 30 -13.51 -8.32 -10.38
CA GLU A 30 -13.96 -7.02 -10.85
C GLU A 30 -12.81 -6.07 -11.19
N MET A 31 -11.61 -6.28 -10.60
CA MET A 31 -10.44 -5.42 -10.80
C MET A 31 -10.06 -5.22 -12.27
N GLY A 32 -10.20 -6.28 -13.08
CA GLY A 32 -9.88 -6.23 -14.51
C GLY A 32 -10.99 -5.66 -15.40
N GLN A 33 -12.17 -5.38 -14.86
CA GLN A 33 -13.30 -4.91 -15.66
C GLN A 33 -13.15 -3.40 -15.92
N SER A 34 -13.38 -2.98 -17.17
CA SER A 34 -13.16 -1.58 -17.58
C SER A 34 -13.97 -0.57 -16.76
N MET A 35 -15.15 -0.94 -16.27
CA MET A 35 -15.99 -0.06 -15.45
C MET A 35 -15.36 0.26 -14.09
N TYR A 36 -14.51 -0.60 -13.54
CA TYR A 36 -13.83 -0.38 -12.25
C TYR A 36 -12.37 0.04 -12.44
N SER A 37 -11.64 -0.57 -13.37
CA SER A 37 -10.22 -0.27 -13.58
C SER A 37 -9.98 1.19 -13.99
N GLN A 38 -10.81 1.80 -14.84
CA GLN A 38 -10.67 3.21 -15.23
C GLN A 38 -10.72 4.18 -14.03
N PRO A 39 -11.76 4.17 -13.17
CA PRO A 39 -11.78 5.03 -12.00
C PRO A 39 -10.71 4.67 -10.96
N ILE A 40 -10.30 3.40 -10.85
CA ILE A 40 -9.15 3.00 -10.01
C ILE A 40 -7.86 3.66 -10.52
N PHE A 41 -7.58 3.61 -11.82
CA PHE A 41 -6.40 4.26 -12.42
C PHE A 41 -6.42 5.77 -12.17
N SER A 42 -7.56 6.43 -12.36
CA SER A 42 -7.72 7.85 -12.05
C SER A 42 -7.44 8.16 -10.57
N ARG A 43 -7.86 7.27 -9.66
CA ARG A 43 -7.63 7.42 -8.22
C ARG A 43 -6.15 7.22 -7.85
N MET A 44 -5.51 6.20 -8.40
CA MET A 44 -4.07 5.92 -8.24
C MET A 44 -3.21 7.05 -8.80
N ALA A 45 -3.54 7.56 -9.99
CA ALA A 45 -2.83 8.69 -10.60
C ALA A 45 -2.85 9.93 -9.70
N ARG A 46 -3.97 10.20 -9.02
CA ARG A 46 -4.08 11.30 -8.04
C ARG A 46 -3.28 11.03 -6.78
N LEU A 47 -3.29 9.79 -6.28
CA LEU A 47 -2.45 9.39 -5.16
C LEU A 47 -0.97 9.64 -5.47
N HIS A 48 -0.51 9.21 -6.65
CA HIS A 48 0.89 9.37 -7.08
C HIS A 48 1.29 10.83 -7.34
N GLN A 49 0.32 11.74 -7.52
CA GLN A 49 0.55 13.18 -7.64
C GLN A 49 0.55 13.88 -6.27
N PHE A 50 0.19 13.19 -5.19
CA PHE A 50 0.17 13.77 -3.86
C PHE A 50 1.58 14.15 -3.41
N GLN A 51 1.73 15.39 -2.97
CA GLN A 51 2.97 15.89 -2.41
C GLN A 51 2.85 15.91 -0.89
N LEU A 52 3.75 15.19 -0.21
CA LEU A 52 3.81 15.21 1.24
C LEU A 52 4.12 16.62 1.74
N PRO A 53 3.39 17.13 2.74
CA PRO A 53 3.72 18.38 3.39
C PRO A 53 5.16 18.38 3.92
N VAL A 54 5.88 19.49 3.73
CA VAL A 54 7.30 19.61 4.09
C VAL A 54 7.56 19.30 5.57
N SER A 55 6.63 19.68 6.46
CA SER A 55 6.71 19.37 7.90
C SER A 55 6.75 17.86 8.20
N LEU A 56 6.06 17.05 7.40
CA LEU A 56 6.06 15.60 7.50
C LEU A 56 7.26 14.96 6.77
N SER A 57 7.86 15.68 5.80
CA SER A 57 9.10 15.26 5.14
C SER A 57 10.37 15.42 6.01
N SER A 58 10.26 16.17 7.11
CA SER A 58 11.43 16.56 7.92
C SER A 58 11.61 15.72 9.20
N SER A 59 10.57 15.01 9.64
CA SER A 59 10.47 14.56 11.04
C SER A 59 10.82 13.09 11.28
N SER A 60 10.76 12.23 10.26
CA SER A 60 11.17 10.82 10.38
C SER A 60 11.42 10.25 8.98
N SER A 61 12.66 9.95 8.60
CA SER A 61 12.98 9.05 7.45
C SER A 61 12.38 9.35 6.06
N SER A 62 11.64 10.44 5.89
CA SER A 62 10.95 10.87 4.68
C SER A 62 11.90 11.61 3.75
N SER A 63 13.02 10.95 3.49
CA SER A 63 13.79 11.17 2.28
C SER A 63 12.86 11.03 1.08
N THR A 64 13.19 11.69 -0.02
CA THR A 64 12.60 11.41 -1.35
C THR A 64 12.91 9.99 -1.85
N GLN A 65 13.46 9.12 -0.99
CA GLN A 65 13.82 7.76 -1.33
C GLN A 65 12.66 6.80 -1.00
N PRO A 66 12.55 5.72 -1.78
CA PRO A 66 11.60 4.65 -1.53
C PRO A 66 11.79 3.96 -0.17
N SER A 67 10.73 3.90 0.63
CA SER A 67 10.73 3.29 1.97
C SER A 67 10.76 1.77 1.96
N MET A 68 10.46 1.13 0.82
CA MET A 68 10.38 -0.33 0.73
C MET A 68 11.68 -1.02 1.12
N TRP A 69 12.84 -0.44 0.78
CA TRP A 69 14.13 -1.06 1.07
C TRP A 69 14.41 -1.11 2.56
N SER A 70 14.24 0.02 3.27
CA SER A 70 14.38 0.04 4.73
C SER A 70 13.41 -0.90 5.44
N GLN A 71 12.20 -1.06 4.88
CA GLN A 71 11.20 -1.97 5.43
C GLN A 71 11.61 -3.45 5.23
N LEU A 72 12.09 -3.80 4.04
CA LEU A 72 12.61 -5.13 3.73
C LEU A 72 13.86 -5.46 4.57
N ASP A 73 14.78 -4.51 4.72
CA ASP A 73 15.97 -4.67 5.56
C ASP A 73 15.56 -4.97 7.01
N SER A 74 14.62 -4.18 7.57
CA SER A 74 14.10 -4.40 8.93
C SER A 74 13.38 -5.75 9.10
N TRP A 75 12.62 -6.20 8.09
CA TRP A 75 11.98 -7.51 8.13
C TRP A 75 12.98 -8.65 7.99
N MET A 76 14.03 -8.48 7.19
CA MET A 76 15.09 -9.48 7.04
C MET A 76 15.87 -9.65 8.34
N GLU A 77 16.22 -8.56 9.02
CA GLU A 77 16.85 -8.61 10.34
C GLU A 77 15.98 -9.37 11.35
N GLN A 78 14.68 -9.10 11.37
CA GLN A 78 13.73 -9.82 12.22
C GLN A 78 13.69 -11.30 11.85
N ALA A 79 13.57 -11.64 10.57
CA ALA A 79 13.52 -13.01 10.09
C ALA A 79 14.79 -13.80 10.46
N GLN A 80 15.97 -13.19 10.32
CA GLN A 80 17.25 -13.79 10.70
C GLN A 80 17.41 -13.96 12.21
N SER A 81 16.72 -13.14 13.01
CA SER A 81 16.74 -13.24 14.47
C SER A 81 15.85 -14.35 15.04
N ILE A 82 14.96 -14.93 14.22
CA ILE A 82 14.06 -16.01 14.66
C ILE A 82 14.85 -17.30 14.80
N SER A 83 14.91 -17.82 16.03
CA SER A 83 15.52 -19.12 16.32
C SER A 83 14.51 -20.28 16.34
N HIS A 84 13.24 -19.98 16.63
CA HIS A 84 12.14 -20.95 16.71
C HIS A 84 10.81 -20.30 16.30
N TYR A 85 9.98 -21.06 15.60
CA TYR A 85 8.62 -20.74 15.22
C TYR A 85 7.61 -21.34 16.21
N THR A 86 6.32 -21.06 15.99
CA THR A 86 5.24 -21.45 16.91
C THR A 86 5.16 -22.95 17.15
N THR A 87 5.50 -23.77 16.15
CA THR A 87 5.48 -25.23 16.26
C THR A 87 6.76 -25.87 15.72
N PRO A 88 7.15 -27.07 16.21
CA PRO A 88 8.28 -27.81 15.64
C PRO A 88 8.11 -28.11 14.14
N GLY A 89 6.85 -28.27 13.68
CA GLY A 89 6.56 -28.45 12.26
C GLY A 89 6.84 -27.21 11.41
N ASP A 90 6.69 -26.02 11.99
CA ASP A 90 7.04 -24.76 11.33
C ASP A 90 8.56 -24.56 11.32
N ASP A 91 9.28 -24.93 12.39
CA ASP A 91 10.76 -24.97 12.41
C ASP A 91 11.29 -25.86 11.28
N ASP A 92 10.78 -27.08 11.20
CA ASP A 92 11.13 -28.06 10.17
C ASP A 92 10.81 -27.53 8.76
N ARG A 93 9.67 -26.83 8.59
CA ARG A 93 9.28 -26.25 7.31
C ARG A 93 10.20 -25.09 6.94
N ALA A 94 10.51 -24.21 7.88
CA ALA A 94 11.40 -23.07 7.67
C ALA A 94 12.80 -23.53 7.29
N ALA A 95 13.37 -24.51 8.02
CA ALA A 95 14.69 -25.06 7.74
C ALA A 95 14.78 -25.70 6.34
N ARG A 96 13.68 -26.26 5.81
CA ARG A 96 13.64 -26.84 4.46
C ARG A 96 13.40 -25.83 3.34
N LEU A 97 12.58 -24.81 3.59
CA LEU A 97 12.06 -23.94 2.52
C LEU A 97 12.69 -22.54 2.49
N LEU A 98 13.19 -22.04 3.62
CA LEU A 98 13.74 -20.69 3.70
C LEU A 98 15.24 -20.70 3.45
N ASN A 99 15.65 -19.96 2.42
CA ASN A 99 17.05 -19.62 2.18
C ASN A 99 17.22 -18.11 2.31
N LEU A 100 17.27 -17.62 3.55
CA LEU A 100 17.40 -16.19 3.83
C LEU A 100 18.66 -15.56 3.20
N PRO A 101 19.85 -16.22 3.20
CA PRO A 101 21.01 -15.69 2.48
C PRO A 101 20.75 -15.44 0.99
N ASN A 102 20.13 -16.40 0.28
CA ASN A 102 19.78 -16.20 -1.13
C ASN A 102 18.78 -15.06 -1.32
N ILE A 103 17.77 -14.95 -0.44
CA ILE A 103 16.80 -13.85 -0.51
C ILE A 103 17.48 -12.49 -0.28
N CYS A 104 18.48 -12.40 0.61
CA CYS A 104 19.28 -11.18 0.79
C CYS A 104 20.03 -10.79 -0.49
N GLU A 105 20.64 -11.77 -1.16
CA GLU A 105 21.34 -11.55 -2.44
C GLU A 105 20.35 -11.11 -3.54
N GLU A 106 19.17 -11.71 -3.61
CA GLU A 106 18.12 -11.32 -4.58
C GLU A 106 17.58 -9.92 -4.32
N ILE A 107 17.37 -9.52 -3.06
CA ILE A 107 16.96 -8.15 -2.71
C ILE A 107 18.06 -7.15 -3.09
N TYR A 108 19.33 -7.48 -2.81
CA TYR A 108 20.47 -6.64 -3.20
C TYR A 108 20.54 -6.48 -4.72
N TRP A 109 20.49 -7.57 -5.47
CA TRP A 109 20.47 -7.57 -6.94
C TRP A 109 19.30 -6.75 -7.48
N LEU A 110 18.08 -6.93 -6.97
CA LEU A 110 16.92 -6.17 -7.42
C LEU A 110 17.12 -4.66 -7.22
N LYS A 111 17.60 -4.26 -6.04
CA LYS A 111 17.83 -2.86 -5.68
C LYS A 111 18.92 -2.19 -6.53
N HIS A 112 20.01 -2.90 -6.81
CA HIS A 112 21.20 -2.31 -7.42
C HIS A 112 21.29 -2.51 -8.94
N ASP A 113 20.77 -3.62 -9.46
CA ASP A 113 20.97 -4.02 -10.85
C ASP A 113 19.68 -3.97 -11.69
N VAL A 114 18.51 -4.11 -11.07
CA VAL A 114 17.22 -4.16 -11.78
C VAL A 114 16.49 -2.82 -11.76
N VAL A 115 16.38 -2.19 -10.58
CA VAL A 115 15.62 -0.95 -10.45
C VAL A 115 16.40 0.23 -11.06
N PRO A 116 15.83 0.95 -12.03
CA PRO A 116 16.53 2.08 -12.65
C PRO A 116 16.83 3.20 -11.65
N GLU A 117 18.02 3.81 -11.76
CA GLU A 117 18.44 4.94 -10.90
C GLU A 117 17.44 6.12 -10.94
N LYS A 118 16.77 6.32 -12.08
CA LYS A 118 15.78 7.39 -12.31
C LYS A 118 14.33 6.91 -12.29
N ALA A 119 14.06 5.77 -11.63
CA ALA A 119 12.69 5.28 -11.47
C ALA A 119 11.82 6.34 -10.78
N LYS A 120 10.58 6.49 -11.27
CA LYS A 120 9.64 7.49 -10.74
C LYS A 120 9.26 7.12 -9.30
N VAL A 121 9.48 8.06 -8.38
CA VAL A 121 9.07 7.95 -6.97
C VAL A 121 7.82 8.79 -6.73
N ALA A 122 6.87 8.26 -5.95
CA ALA A 122 5.62 8.92 -5.62
C ALA A 122 5.14 8.49 -4.22
N PHE A 123 4.13 9.17 -3.68
CA PHE A 123 3.37 8.64 -2.56
C PHE A 123 2.48 7.50 -3.07
N CYS A 124 2.66 6.31 -2.50
CA CYS A 124 2.09 5.05 -2.96
C CYS A 124 1.21 4.43 -1.87
N HIS A 125 0.30 3.54 -2.27
CA HIS A 125 -0.51 2.75 -1.34
C HIS A 125 0.30 1.55 -0.79
N ASN A 126 1.08 0.92 -1.67
CA ASN A 126 1.90 -0.28 -1.45
C ASN A 126 1.13 -1.57 -1.12
N ASP A 127 -0.21 -1.53 -1.15
CA ASP A 127 -1.06 -2.70 -0.82
C ASP A 127 -2.44 -2.59 -1.50
N LEU A 128 -2.47 -2.38 -2.82
CA LEU A 128 -3.71 -2.13 -3.57
C LEU A 128 -4.49 -3.41 -3.92
N LEU A 129 -4.79 -4.22 -2.91
CA LEU A 129 -5.64 -5.39 -3.02
C LEU A 129 -7.11 -4.98 -3.23
N ALA A 130 -7.94 -5.85 -3.81
CA ALA A 130 -9.37 -5.56 -4.06
C ALA A 130 -10.12 -5.10 -2.79
N GLY A 131 -9.78 -5.69 -1.63
CA GLY A 131 -10.35 -5.33 -0.33
C GLY A 131 -10.08 -3.89 0.11
N ASN A 132 -9.02 -3.26 -0.39
CA ASN A 132 -8.62 -1.89 -0.09
C ASN A 132 -9.19 -0.87 -1.11
N ILE A 133 -10.01 -1.34 -2.05
CA ILE A 133 -10.69 -0.53 -3.05
C ILE A 133 -12.19 -0.58 -2.77
N MET A 134 -12.74 0.53 -2.30
CA MET A 134 -14.17 0.66 -2.03
C MET A 134 -14.87 1.24 -3.24
N VAL A 135 -15.93 0.56 -3.70
CA VAL A 135 -16.78 0.99 -4.81
C VAL A 135 -18.19 1.29 -4.35
N GLN A 136 -18.77 2.34 -4.90
CA GLN A 136 -20.15 2.71 -4.58
C GLN A 136 -21.15 1.70 -5.15
N THR A 137 -22.09 1.24 -4.30
CA THR A 137 -23.14 0.28 -4.65
C THR A 137 -24.48 0.92 -4.93
N THR A 138 -24.74 2.07 -4.32
CA THR A 138 -26.02 2.75 -4.38
C THR A 138 -25.84 4.14 -4.98
N THR A 139 -26.56 4.42 -6.06
CA THR A 139 -26.89 5.79 -6.48
C THR A 139 -27.84 6.37 -5.43
N THR A 140 -27.34 6.68 -4.23
CA THR A 140 -28.04 7.66 -3.40
C THR A 140 -28.05 8.94 -4.22
N SER A 141 -29.26 9.44 -4.46
CA SER A 141 -29.65 10.51 -5.38
C SER A 141 -29.11 11.90 -5.01
N SER A 142 -27.94 11.95 -4.38
CA SER A 142 -27.26 13.15 -3.90
C SER A 142 -25.87 13.35 -4.51
N LEU A 143 -25.35 12.40 -5.29
CA LEU A 143 -24.19 12.62 -6.13
C LEU A 143 -24.64 13.07 -7.50
N SER A 144 -24.23 14.28 -7.89
CA SER A 144 -24.33 14.76 -9.26
C SER A 144 -23.70 13.73 -10.20
N GLU A 145 -24.34 13.47 -11.34
CA GLU A 145 -23.93 12.55 -12.42
C GLU A 145 -22.52 12.80 -13.00
N THR A 146 -21.78 13.75 -12.44
CA THR A 146 -20.46 14.23 -12.86
C THR A 146 -19.33 13.88 -11.90
N ASP A 147 -19.59 13.29 -10.72
CA ASP A 147 -18.52 12.98 -9.77
C ASP A 147 -17.96 11.56 -9.95
N GLU A 148 -17.22 11.37 -11.05
CA GLU A 148 -16.33 10.21 -11.26
C GLU A 148 -15.37 9.97 -10.06
N ASN A 149 -15.19 10.98 -9.18
CA ASN A 149 -14.35 10.89 -7.99
C ASN A 149 -15.00 10.11 -6.84
N GLY A 150 -16.33 9.97 -6.84
CA GLY A 150 -17.08 9.26 -5.79
C GLY A 150 -17.22 7.76 -6.07
N MET A 151 -16.91 7.27 -7.27
CA MET A 151 -17.09 5.86 -7.59
C MET A 151 -16.11 4.95 -6.84
N VAL A 152 -14.89 5.43 -6.59
CA VAL A 152 -13.79 4.64 -6.01
C VAL A 152 -13.10 5.41 -4.87
N GLN A 153 -13.04 4.77 -3.70
CA GLN A 153 -12.28 5.24 -2.55
C GLN A 153 -11.24 4.20 -2.13
N LEU A 154 -9.96 4.59 -2.09
CA LEU A 154 -8.89 3.75 -1.55
C LEU A 154 -8.88 3.87 -0.02
N ILE A 155 -8.70 2.75 0.68
CA ILE A 155 -8.68 2.71 2.13
C ILE A 155 -7.49 1.90 2.63
N ASP A 156 -7.20 2.00 3.92
CA ASP A 156 -6.17 1.19 4.59
C ASP A 156 -4.74 1.43 4.09
N PHE A 157 -4.27 2.67 4.26
CA PHE A 157 -2.90 3.09 3.96
C PHE A 157 -1.88 2.63 5.02
N GLU A 158 -2.02 1.45 5.62
CA GLU A 158 -1.10 0.95 6.66
C GLU A 158 0.35 0.85 6.14
N TYR A 159 0.52 0.43 4.89
CA TYR A 159 1.81 0.41 4.18
C TYR A 159 2.07 1.65 3.33
N GLY A 160 1.19 2.65 3.38
CA GLY A 160 1.26 3.84 2.54
C GLY A 160 2.52 4.67 2.80
N GLY A 161 3.21 5.09 1.74
CA GLY A 161 4.49 5.76 1.88
C GLY A 161 5.13 6.16 0.56
N VAL A 162 6.26 6.86 0.63
CA VAL A 162 7.06 7.21 -0.55
C VAL A 162 7.68 5.94 -1.11
N ASN A 163 7.35 5.59 -2.35
CA ASN A 163 7.88 4.39 -3.01
C ASN A 163 7.95 4.58 -4.55
N TYR A 164 8.46 3.59 -5.26
CA TYR A 164 8.44 3.59 -6.72
C TYR A 164 7.01 3.45 -7.24
N ALA A 165 6.57 4.37 -8.10
CA ALA A 165 5.22 4.36 -8.67
C ALA A 165 4.92 3.15 -9.57
N ALA A 166 5.95 2.38 -9.96
CA ALA A 166 5.80 1.15 -10.73
C ALA A 166 5.64 -0.10 -9.84
N PHE A 167 5.96 0.00 -8.55
CA PHE A 167 5.71 -1.05 -7.57
C PHE A 167 4.23 -1.07 -7.14
N ASP A 168 3.65 0.12 -7.02
CA ASP A 168 2.25 0.38 -6.65
C ASP A 168 1.29 0.20 -7.83
#